data_AF-A0ABC9P8A5-F1
#
_entry.id   AF-A0ABC9P8A5-F1
#
_cell.length_a   1.000
_cell.length_b   1.000
_cell.length_c   1.000
_cell.angle_alpha   90.00
_cell.angle_beta   90.00
_cell.angle_gamma   90.00
#
_symmetry.space_group_name_H-M   'P 1'
#
loop_
_entity.id
_entity.type
_entity.pdbx_description
1 polymer ?
#
loop_
_entity_poly.entity_id
_entity_poly.type
_entity_poly.pdbx_seq_one_letter_code
_entity_poly.pdbx_strand_id
1 'polypeptide(L)'
;MGGYKSDAVIIINEANTLDIAEYPIDFTVTSSKNCQNNLGRHYDVANETDFVKLIKNEDREEMQQWFKDCLFDPSDMSFNEIYERLLTIDMNKLLKSSKNLRCLFHDDHNPSASIFTGKSGHSIFHCHSSNCGVSVDFIGVVMLILKKDSRVEAFNWLLENLDLYPTHFRKLKEESKVLFDTLESMEDKLFRTIKNYLEEMRRVYDTLLLDVQFLDYSKGSVTCIMSGEQLAKKMSFYYGEESVSSVGKWNKLLSFMTFIGLIKKLDDDDIPMDMLEYLNKQKKDKALREKGGNSSYKRSNVYRLNAFNATSVIQELTENIMPSLEKYHFIYQHFSYAWVKMCFSEEEAKKVFPQNSRSELSKEKQLILDEAHEVLQGLSWQGTYIMTEKELTNTVCERLRNVGNNSVENALKENRGYFVKQGFTLERASKDIKRLYNVKASSSFLVYLAKGAGINEVIKELILSGVELVPLYQFTSVTRDDGRRVRKRKDPIVLN
;
A
#
# COMPACT_ATOMS: atom_id res chain seq x y z
N MET A 1 30.38 27.38 -17.70
CA MET A 1 30.83 27.72 -16.34
C MET A 1 29.62 28.20 -15.55
N GLY A 2 29.34 27.58 -14.41
CA GLY A 2 28.13 27.81 -13.63
C GLY A 2 27.69 26.51 -12.97
N GLY A 3 28.56 25.93 -12.14
CA GLY A 3 28.31 24.70 -11.42
C GLY A 3 27.35 24.96 -10.27
N TYR A 4 26.15 24.38 -10.34
CA TYR A 4 25.29 24.20 -9.20
C TYR A 4 25.94 23.17 -8.28
N LYS A 5 26.30 23.60 -7.07
CA LYS A 5 26.79 22.73 -6.00
C LYS A 5 25.69 21.72 -5.68
N SER A 6 26.04 20.44 -5.75
CA SER A 6 25.19 19.33 -5.30
C SER A 6 24.86 19.50 -3.83
N ASP A 7 23.58 19.50 -3.50
CA ASP A 7 23.12 19.38 -2.12
C ASP A 7 23.70 18.11 -1.50
N ALA A 8 24.31 18.25 -0.32
CA ALA A 8 25.03 17.19 0.35
C ALA A 8 24.09 16.05 0.75
N VAL A 9 24.29 14.89 0.13
CA VAL A 9 23.69 13.60 0.46
C VAL A 9 24.58 12.93 1.51
N ILE A 10 24.02 12.53 2.65
CA ILE A 10 24.74 11.82 3.72
C ILE A 10 24.15 10.42 3.85
N ILE A 11 24.87 9.40 3.36
CA ILE A 11 24.83 8.00 3.83
C ILE A 11 26.25 7.43 3.87
N ILE A 12 26.61 6.79 5.00
CA ILE A 12 27.98 6.44 5.41
C ILE A 12 28.15 4.92 5.55
N ASN A 13 29.35 4.42 5.22
CA ASN A 13 29.90 3.18 5.77
C ASN A 13 31.44 3.26 5.94
N GLU A 14 31.91 2.79 7.12
CA GLU A 14 33.23 2.40 7.69
C GLU A 14 34.60 2.98 7.23
N ALA A 15 35.39 3.48 8.21
CA ALA A 15 36.68 2.88 8.65
C ALA A 15 37.24 3.54 9.94
N ASN A 16 37.75 2.71 10.87
CA ASN A 16 38.42 3.07 12.13
C ASN A 16 39.76 3.81 11.92
N THR A 17 40.07 4.83 12.72
CA THR A 17 41.06 4.81 13.84
C THR A 17 41.27 6.21 14.41
N LEU A 18 41.45 6.27 15.73
CA LEU A 18 41.94 7.38 16.55
C LEU A 18 42.74 8.46 15.78
N ASP A 19 42.16 9.66 15.61
CA ASP A 19 42.87 10.91 15.84
C ASP A 19 41.90 12.08 16.09
N ILE A 20 42.33 12.99 16.96
CA ILE A 20 41.53 14.08 17.52
C ILE A 20 41.62 15.29 16.58
N ALA A 21 40.84 15.32 15.50
CA ALA A 21 40.51 16.54 14.75
C ALA A 21 39.43 16.18 13.71
N GLU A 22 38.43 17.05 13.54
CA GLU A 22 37.46 17.03 12.40
C GLU A 22 36.68 15.74 12.11
N TYR A 23 35.41 15.63 12.56
CA TYR A 23 34.51 14.56 12.08
C TYR A 23 33.04 15.01 11.95
N PRO A 24 32.36 14.72 10.81
CA PRO A 24 30.93 14.54 10.70
C PRO A 24 30.49 13.17 11.27
N ILE A 25 29.24 13.12 11.72
CA ILE A 25 28.63 12.09 12.58
C ILE A 25 28.60 10.69 11.94
N ASP A 26 28.91 9.67 12.74
CA ASP A 26 29.03 8.24 12.41
C ASP A 26 27.72 7.49 12.70
N PHE A 27 27.08 6.87 11.69
CA PHE A 27 25.87 6.05 11.85
C PHE A 27 26.02 4.73 11.06
N THR A 28 26.34 3.62 11.74
CA THR A 28 26.30 2.28 11.15
C THR A 28 25.40 1.33 11.94
N VAL A 29 24.50 0.62 11.25
CA VAL A 29 23.97 -0.68 11.66
C VAL A 29 24.41 -1.72 10.62
N THR A 30 25.50 -2.44 10.93
CA THR A 30 25.62 -3.92 10.95
C THR A 30 27.02 -4.31 11.39
N SER A 31 27.11 -5.15 12.43
CA SER A 31 28.19 -6.12 12.71
C SER A 31 29.59 -5.83 12.13
N SER A 32 30.32 -4.89 12.71
CA SER A 32 31.78 -4.90 12.67
C SER A 32 32.29 -6.10 13.46
N LYS A 33 33.27 -6.83 12.91
CA LYS A 33 33.94 -7.97 13.57
C LYS A 33 34.71 -7.58 14.86
N ASN A 34 34.74 -6.31 15.24
CA ASN A 34 35.24 -5.86 16.55
C ASN A 34 34.13 -5.51 17.56
N CYS A 35 32.85 -5.66 17.20
CA CYS A 35 31.69 -5.51 18.09
C CYS A 35 31.07 -6.84 18.53
N GLN A 36 31.82 -7.95 18.50
CA GLN A 36 31.31 -9.24 19.00
C GLN A 36 31.18 -9.31 20.54
N ASN A 37 31.57 -8.27 21.29
CA ASN A 37 31.52 -8.32 22.76
C ASN A 37 30.28 -7.69 23.43
N ASN A 38 29.41 -6.97 22.72
CA ASN A 38 28.30 -6.23 23.38
C ASN A 38 26.88 -6.46 22.82
N LEU A 39 26.70 -7.27 21.77
CA LEU A 39 25.36 -7.56 21.20
C LEU A 39 24.52 -8.58 22.01
N GLY A 40 24.85 -8.78 23.28
CA GLY A 40 24.12 -9.65 24.22
C GLY A 40 23.89 -9.03 25.61
N ARG A 41 24.13 -7.73 25.79
CA ARG A 41 23.90 -7.07 27.09
C ARG A 41 22.48 -6.50 27.13
N HIS A 42 21.62 -7.12 27.93
CA HIS A 42 20.38 -6.52 28.36
C HIS A 42 20.70 -5.36 29.32
N TYR A 43 20.33 -4.14 28.95
CA TYR A 43 20.42 -2.98 29.81
C TYR A 43 19.09 -2.81 30.52
N ASP A 44 19.05 -3.18 31.80
CA ASP A 44 17.92 -2.86 32.66
C ASP A 44 18.14 -1.50 33.31
N VAL A 45 17.06 -0.73 33.44
CA VAL A 45 17.10 0.54 34.17
C VAL A 45 17.38 0.24 35.63
N ALA A 46 18.55 0.63 36.10
CA ALA A 46 19.03 0.29 37.44
C ALA A 46 18.78 1.41 38.45
N ASN A 47 18.79 2.66 37.98
CA ASN A 47 18.57 3.84 38.82
C ASN A 47 17.28 4.54 38.41
N GLU A 48 16.26 4.48 39.26
CA GLU A 48 14.93 5.03 38.99
C GLU A 48 14.85 6.52 39.38
N THR A 49 15.45 7.35 38.54
CA THR A 49 15.39 8.83 38.64
C THR A 49 14.00 9.38 38.32
N ASP A 50 13.71 10.61 38.72
CA ASP A 50 12.45 11.29 38.37
C ASP A 50 12.23 11.33 36.85
N PHE A 51 13.29 11.56 36.08
CA PHE A 51 13.23 11.51 34.61
C PHE A 51 12.87 10.11 34.09
N VAL A 52 13.46 9.05 34.64
CA VAL A 52 13.11 7.66 34.27
C VAL A 52 11.65 7.37 34.60
N LYS A 53 11.17 7.78 35.78
CA LYS A 53 9.76 7.60 36.18
C LYS A 53 8.83 8.34 35.23
N LEU A 54 9.15 9.59 34.91
CA LEU A 54 8.42 10.40 33.95
C LEU A 54 8.26 9.71 32.60
N ILE A 55 9.37 9.21 32.03
CA ILE A 55 9.35 8.51 30.74
C ILE A 55 8.56 7.19 30.81
N LYS A 56 8.64 6.44 31.93
CA LYS A 56 7.89 5.19 32.11
C LYS A 56 6.40 5.39 32.37
N ASN A 57 6.02 6.49 33.00
CA ASN A 57 4.62 6.76 33.38
C ASN A 57 3.77 7.24 32.19
N GLU A 58 4.41 7.71 31.12
CA GLU A 58 3.75 8.21 29.90
C GLU A 58 2.71 9.32 30.16
N ASP A 59 2.87 10.08 31.26
CA ASP A 59 2.04 11.25 31.53
C ASP A 59 2.46 12.41 30.62
N ARG A 60 1.65 12.63 29.58
CA ARG A 60 1.93 13.64 28.55
C ARG A 60 1.98 15.05 29.10
N GLU A 61 1.12 15.39 30.05
CA GLU A 61 1.07 16.74 30.62
C GLU A 61 2.32 17.00 31.48
N GLU A 62 2.70 16.02 32.32
CA GLU A 62 3.91 16.09 33.12
C GLU A 62 5.16 16.14 32.23
N MET A 63 5.20 15.35 31.15
CA MET A 63 6.29 15.35 30.19
C MET A 63 6.42 16.69 29.48
N GLN A 64 5.35 17.23 28.91
CA GLN A 64 5.39 18.53 28.23
C GLN A 64 5.86 19.63 29.19
N GLN A 65 5.42 19.59 30.45
CA GLN A 65 5.86 20.55 31.46
C GLN A 65 7.32 20.38 31.85
N TRP A 66 7.83 19.14 31.95
CA TRP A 66 9.25 18.88 32.22
C TRP A 66 10.15 19.35 31.08
N PHE A 67 9.71 19.16 29.84
CA PHE A 67 10.47 19.51 28.65
C PHE A 67 10.31 20.98 28.23
N LYS A 68 9.45 21.76 28.88
CA LYS A 68 9.05 23.13 28.45
C LYS A 68 10.19 24.05 28.03
N ASP A 69 11.32 24.04 28.74
CA ASP A 69 12.48 24.91 28.44
C ASP A 69 13.40 24.36 27.33
N CYS A 70 13.15 23.13 26.89
CA CYS A 70 13.88 22.40 25.85
C CYS A 70 13.02 22.12 24.60
N LEU A 71 11.69 22.26 24.69
CA LEU A 71 10.78 22.09 23.56
C LEU A 71 10.92 23.27 22.58
N PHE A 72 10.60 22.97 21.34
CA PHE A 72 10.62 23.89 20.21
C PHE A 72 9.28 23.75 19.46
N ASP A 73 8.90 24.78 18.72
CA ASP A 73 7.69 24.75 17.90
C ASP A 73 7.92 23.88 16.65
N PRO A 74 7.19 22.76 16.47
CA PRO A 74 7.34 21.88 15.32
C PRO A 74 6.56 22.34 14.07
N SER A 75 5.77 23.41 14.15
CA SER A 75 4.72 23.74 13.17
C SER A 75 5.22 23.78 11.72
N ASP A 76 6.33 24.47 11.48
CA ASP A 76 6.95 24.66 10.16
C ASP A 76 8.16 23.72 9.92
N MET A 77 8.39 22.77 10.81
CA MET A 77 9.53 21.85 10.72
C MET A 77 9.16 20.59 9.93
N SER A 78 10.14 20.07 9.21
CA SER A 78 10.17 18.66 8.82
C SER A 78 10.50 17.79 10.03
N PHE A 79 10.12 16.53 9.99
CA PHE A 79 10.52 15.59 11.03
C PHE A 79 12.04 15.38 11.13
N ASN A 80 12.82 15.65 10.07
CA ASN A 80 14.29 15.57 10.14
C ASN A 80 14.84 16.71 10.99
N GLU A 81 14.29 17.90 10.81
CA GLU A 81 14.60 19.04 11.69
C GLU A 81 14.19 18.75 13.12
N ILE A 82 13.01 18.16 13.35
CA ILE A 82 12.58 17.73 14.69
C ILE A 82 13.56 16.70 15.27
N TYR A 83 13.95 15.69 14.48
CA TYR A 83 14.91 14.66 14.90
C TYR A 83 16.25 15.28 15.32
N GLU A 84 16.83 16.13 14.47
CA GLU A 84 18.09 16.82 14.77
C GLU A 84 17.95 17.73 16.00
N ARG A 85 16.83 18.44 16.13
CA ARG A 85 16.57 19.27 17.31
C ARG A 85 16.53 18.44 18.59
N LEU A 86 15.89 17.26 18.58
CA LEU A 86 15.89 16.34 19.72
C LEU A 86 17.29 15.87 20.10
N LEU A 87 18.18 15.64 19.12
CA LEU A 87 19.58 15.26 19.38
C LEU A 87 20.38 16.38 20.04
N THR A 88 20.03 17.64 19.77
CA THR A 88 20.68 18.84 20.35
C THR A 88 20.12 19.28 21.70
N ILE A 89 19.11 18.58 22.26
CA ILE A 89 18.57 18.90 23.58
C ILE A 89 19.69 18.86 24.63
N ASP A 90 19.74 19.89 25.49
CA ASP A 90 20.67 19.94 26.61
C ASP A 90 20.28 18.90 27.67
N MET A 91 20.87 17.70 27.56
CA MET A 91 20.59 16.61 28.48
C MET A 91 21.04 16.92 29.92
N ASN A 92 21.99 17.84 30.14
CA ASN A 92 22.37 18.20 31.50
C ASN A 92 21.20 18.89 32.22
N LYS A 93 20.48 19.77 31.52
CA LYS A 93 19.25 20.39 32.03
C LYS A 93 18.14 19.37 32.18
N LEU A 94 17.91 18.56 31.13
CA LEU A 94 16.78 17.63 31.09
C LEU A 94 16.86 16.55 32.18
N LEU A 95 18.04 15.97 32.38
CA LEU A 95 18.28 14.94 33.39
C LEU A 95 18.54 15.54 34.78
N LYS A 96 18.48 16.88 34.92
CA LYS A 96 18.86 17.62 36.13
C LYS A 96 20.19 17.14 36.69
N SER A 97 21.16 16.92 35.80
CA SER A 97 22.42 16.28 36.15
C SER A 97 23.24 17.17 37.08
N SER A 98 23.71 16.61 38.19
CA SER A 98 24.71 17.25 39.04
C SER A 98 26.13 16.84 38.62
N LYS A 99 27.16 17.43 39.24
CA LYS A 99 28.57 17.00 39.07
C LYS A 99 28.80 15.50 39.36
N ASN A 100 27.84 14.84 40.02
CA ASN A 100 27.89 13.45 40.47
C ASN A 100 26.81 12.60 39.77
N LEU A 101 26.74 12.67 38.43
CA LEU A 101 25.75 11.91 37.67
C LEU A 101 26.02 10.40 37.72
N ARG A 102 25.03 9.66 38.21
CA ARG A 102 25.00 8.19 38.19
C ARG A 102 24.48 7.66 36.86
N CYS A 103 24.87 6.45 36.51
CA CYS A 103 24.37 5.83 35.29
C CYS A 103 22.88 5.47 35.40
N LEU A 104 22.10 5.69 34.35
CA LEU A 104 20.68 5.28 34.33
C LEU A 104 20.50 3.76 34.15
N PHE A 105 21.48 3.10 33.53
CA PHE A 105 21.35 1.75 32.96
C PHE A 105 22.23 0.69 33.63
N HIS A 106 22.90 1.03 34.73
CA HIS A 106 23.53 0.04 35.60
C HIS A 106 23.63 0.60 37.02
N ASP A 107 23.62 -0.30 38.00
CA ASP A 107 23.66 0.08 39.42
C ASP A 107 25.09 0.46 39.80
N ASP A 108 25.32 1.75 40.00
CA ASP A 108 26.57 2.32 40.45
C ASP A 108 26.41 3.07 41.78
N HIS A 109 27.18 2.65 42.79
CA HIS A 109 27.22 3.37 44.07
C HIS A 109 27.92 4.73 43.94
N ASN A 110 28.86 4.85 43.00
CA ASN A 110 29.65 6.04 42.71
C ASN A 110 29.26 6.64 41.35
N PRO A 111 29.28 7.98 41.18
CA PRO A 111 29.03 8.61 39.89
C PRO A 111 29.95 8.07 38.80
N SER A 112 29.37 7.51 37.74
CA SER A 112 30.12 6.93 36.62
C SER A 112 29.68 7.46 35.25
N ALA A 113 28.67 8.33 35.21
CA ALA A 113 28.14 8.87 33.96
C ALA A 113 28.49 10.35 33.78
N SER A 114 28.60 10.77 32.52
CA SER A 114 28.79 12.16 32.12
C SER A 114 27.95 12.46 30.88
N ILE A 115 27.57 13.73 30.74
CA ILE A 115 26.91 14.24 29.54
C ILE A 115 27.85 15.24 28.89
N PHE A 116 28.13 15.08 27.60
CA PHE A 116 28.93 16.03 26.84
C PHE A 116 28.27 16.35 25.50
N THR A 117 28.58 17.53 24.97
CA THR A 117 28.13 17.96 23.66
C THR A 117 29.20 17.59 22.63
N GLY A 118 28.82 16.78 21.64
CA GLY A 118 29.68 16.44 20.51
C GLY A 118 29.95 17.64 19.59
N LYS A 119 30.87 17.48 18.64
CA LYS A 119 31.21 18.53 17.66
C LYS A 119 30.02 18.97 16.81
N SER A 120 29.04 18.09 16.60
CA SER A 120 27.78 18.36 15.90
C SER A 120 26.76 19.14 16.72
N GLY A 121 27.04 19.44 17.99
CA GLY A 121 26.06 20.01 18.92
C GLY A 121 25.12 18.98 19.55
N HIS A 122 25.24 17.70 19.19
CA HIS A 122 24.45 16.62 19.80
C HIS A 122 24.88 16.35 21.23
N SER A 123 23.92 16.20 22.14
CA SER A 123 24.20 15.77 23.51
C SER A 123 24.38 14.26 23.55
N ILE A 124 25.43 13.80 24.23
CA ILE A 124 25.75 12.39 24.39
C ILE A 124 25.82 12.04 25.88
N PHE A 125 25.05 11.03 26.28
CA PHE A 125 25.11 10.39 27.59
C PHE A 125 26.11 9.25 27.54
N HIS A 126 27.15 9.30 28.37
CA HIS A 126 28.20 8.30 28.40
C HIS A 126 28.47 7.78 29.80
N CYS A 127 28.58 6.47 29.92
CA CYS A 127 28.95 5.77 31.13
C CYS A 127 30.41 5.28 31.03
N HIS A 128 31.27 5.78 31.92
CA HIS A 128 32.71 5.46 31.98
C HIS A 128 33.01 4.11 32.67
N SER A 129 31.99 3.45 33.23
CA SER A 129 32.15 2.14 33.86
C SER A 129 32.47 1.07 32.82
N SER A 130 33.54 0.30 33.06
CA SER A 130 33.95 -0.83 32.22
C SER A 130 32.87 -1.92 32.07
N ASN A 131 31.93 -1.96 33.02
CA ASN A 131 30.86 -2.97 33.07
C ASN A 131 29.57 -2.53 32.34
N CYS A 132 29.47 -1.28 31.90
CA CYS A 132 28.28 -0.73 31.25
C CYS A 132 28.58 -0.31 29.79
N GLY A 133 29.48 0.66 29.62
CA GLY A 133 29.91 1.17 28.31
C GLY A 133 28.82 1.85 27.47
N VAL A 134 27.67 2.21 28.08
CA VAL A 134 26.60 2.92 27.36
C VAL A 134 27.11 4.28 26.89
N SER A 135 26.91 4.57 25.60
CA SER A 135 27.24 5.85 24.98
C SER A 135 26.20 6.16 23.91
N VAL A 136 25.22 6.99 24.25
CA VAL A 136 24.04 7.23 23.39
C VAL A 136 23.59 8.68 23.47
N ASP A 137 23.01 9.21 22.39
CA ASP A 137 22.29 10.47 22.40
C ASP A 137 20.94 10.39 23.13
N PHE A 138 20.23 11.51 23.20
CA PHE A 138 18.94 11.63 23.88
C PHE A 138 17.89 10.60 23.41
N ILE A 139 17.75 10.38 22.10
CA ILE A 139 16.80 9.40 21.57
C ILE A 139 17.22 7.99 21.99
N GLY A 140 18.52 7.70 21.99
CA GLY A 140 19.05 6.44 22.49
C GLY A 140 18.81 6.24 24.00
N VAL A 141 18.88 7.28 24.83
CA VAL A 141 18.49 7.21 26.24
C VAL A 141 17.04 6.78 26.38
N VAL A 142 16.12 7.44 25.67
CA VAL A 142 14.68 7.12 25.70
C VAL A 142 14.41 5.70 25.20
N MET A 143 15.07 5.29 24.11
CA MET A 143 14.99 3.95 23.56
C MET A 143 15.35 2.87 24.60
N LEU A 144 16.44 3.07 25.35
CA LEU A 144 16.88 2.14 26.38
C LEU A 144 15.95 2.12 27.60
N ILE A 145 15.43 3.28 28.04
CA ILE A 145 14.46 3.35 29.16
C ILE A 145 13.18 2.57 28.82
N LEU A 146 12.65 2.78 27.61
CA LEU A 146 11.40 2.18 27.15
C LEU A 146 11.58 0.75 26.57
N LYS A 147 12.82 0.26 26.48
CA LYS A 147 13.18 -1.02 25.86
C LYS A 147 12.58 -1.18 24.45
N LYS A 148 12.65 -0.12 23.64
CA LYS A 148 12.20 -0.16 22.23
C LYS A 148 13.22 -0.90 21.37
N ASP A 149 12.73 -1.59 20.34
CA ASP A 149 13.56 -2.39 19.45
C ASP A 149 14.32 -1.53 18.43
N SER A 150 13.93 -0.28 18.26
CA SER A 150 14.58 0.65 17.34
C SER A 150 14.54 2.12 17.78
N ARG A 151 15.51 2.90 17.28
CA ARG A 151 15.55 4.37 17.46
C ARG A 151 14.32 5.06 16.85
N VAL A 152 13.75 4.47 15.80
CA VAL A 152 12.55 4.97 15.12
C VAL A 152 11.33 4.88 16.03
N GLU A 153 11.16 3.76 16.73
CA GLU A 153 10.09 3.60 17.72
C GLU A 153 10.22 4.60 18.87
N ALA A 154 11.44 4.83 19.36
CA ALA A 154 11.70 5.84 20.39
C ALA A 154 11.40 7.26 19.88
N PHE A 155 11.75 7.57 18.64
CA PHE A 155 11.43 8.87 18.02
C PHE A 155 9.92 9.06 17.85
N ASN A 156 9.19 8.07 17.33
CA ASN A 156 7.73 8.15 17.19
C ASN A 156 7.03 8.32 18.55
N TRP A 157 7.53 7.63 19.58
CA TRP A 157 7.04 7.81 20.95
C TRP A 157 7.27 9.24 21.46
N LEU A 158 8.43 9.85 21.16
CA LEU A 158 8.72 11.24 21.51
C LEU A 158 7.81 12.22 20.76
N LEU A 159 7.57 11.99 19.47
CA LEU A 159 6.65 12.81 18.67
C LEU A 159 5.24 12.84 19.29
N GLU A 160 4.76 11.68 19.73
CA GLU A 160 3.43 11.55 20.33
C GLU A 160 3.35 12.16 21.73
N ASN A 161 4.28 11.82 22.62
CA ASN A 161 4.17 12.23 24.02
C ASN A 161 4.60 13.68 24.27
N LEU A 162 5.36 14.28 23.36
CA LEU A 162 5.75 15.69 23.42
C LEU A 162 4.95 16.59 22.45
N ASP A 163 3.95 16.04 21.75
CA ASP A 163 3.16 16.73 20.71
C ASP A 163 4.02 17.46 19.66
N LEU A 164 5.08 16.80 19.20
CA LEU A 164 6.04 17.37 18.24
C LEU A 164 5.64 17.16 16.78
N TYR A 165 4.38 16.83 16.50
CA TYR A 165 3.92 16.63 15.13
C TYR A 165 3.86 17.96 14.35
N PRO A 166 4.46 18.05 13.16
CA PRO A 166 4.33 19.21 12.28
C PRO A 166 2.88 19.50 11.87
N THR A 167 2.59 20.76 11.52
CA THR A 167 1.26 21.18 11.06
C THR A 167 0.77 20.39 9.85
N HIS A 168 1.66 20.11 8.89
CA HIS A 168 1.31 19.35 7.69
C HIS A 168 0.89 17.90 8.02
N PHE A 169 1.51 17.28 9.03
CA PHE A 169 1.15 15.94 9.48
C PHE A 169 -0.18 15.95 10.24
N ARG A 170 -0.39 16.94 11.12
CA ARG A 170 -1.67 17.13 11.81
C ARG A 170 -2.81 17.28 10.81
N LYS A 171 -2.62 18.13 9.79
CA LYS A 171 -3.58 18.30 8.70
C LYS A 171 -3.83 17.00 7.94
N LEU A 172 -2.79 16.22 7.62
CA LEU A 172 -2.95 14.91 6.97
C LEU A 172 -3.82 13.96 7.80
N LYS A 173 -3.62 13.92 9.13
CA LYS A 173 -4.40 13.09 10.06
C LYS A 173 -5.86 13.55 10.16
N GLU A 174 -6.10 14.85 10.17
CA GLU A 174 -7.45 15.42 10.16
C GLU A 174 -8.17 15.12 8.83
N GLU A 175 -7.52 15.38 7.71
CA GLU A 175 -8.08 15.13 6.36
C GLU A 175 -8.31 13.64 6.12
N SER A 176 -7.44 12.75 6.63
CA SER A 176 -7.70 11.30 6.55
C SER A 176 -8.91 10.90 7.37
N LYS A 177 -9.10 11.48 8.56
CA LYS A 177 -10.30 11.24 9.36
C LYS A 177 -11.55 11.70 8.62
N VAL A 178 -11.56 12.94 8.11
CA VAL A 178 -12.67 13.50 7.33
C VAL A 178 -12.98 12.62 6.11
N LEU A 179 -11.96 12.17 5.39
CA LEU A 179 -12.11 11.29 4.23
C LEU A 179 -12.86 10.00 4.59
N PHE A 180 -12.35 9.23 5.55
CA PHE A 180 -12.97 7.95 5.89
C PHE A 180 -14.34 8.10 6.54
N ASP A 181 -14.55 9.12 7.38
CA ASP A 181 -15.86 9.42 7.99
C ASP A 181 -16.89 9.79 6.91
N THR A 182 -16.46 10.56 5.89
CA THR A 182 -17.33 10.89 4.77
C THR A 182 -17.66 9.67 3.93
N LEU A 183 -16.66 8.83 3.58
CA LEU A 183 -16.87 7.58 2.86
C LEU A 183 -17.85 6.64 3.58
N GLU A 184 -17.75 6.56 4.92
CA GLU A 184 -18.66 5.79 5.76
C GLU A 184 -20.08 6.37 5.75
N SER A 185 -20.23 7.70 5.80
CA SER A 185 -21.55 8.35 5.70
C SER A 185 -22.25 8.15 4.34
N MET A 186 -21.49 7.84 3.29
CA MET A 186 -22.01 7.61 1.94
C MET A 186 -21.91 6.15 1.48
N GLU A 187 -21.79 5.21 2.43
CA GLU A 187 -21.52 3.80 2.16
C GLU A 187 -22.44 3.17 1.10
N ASP A 188 -23.72 3.52 1.08
CA ASP A 188 -24.71 3.01 0.12
C ASP A 188 -24.50 3.48 -1.32
N LYS A 189 -23.73 4.55 -1.51
CA LYS A 189 -23.34 5.06 -2.83
C LYS A 189 -22.01 4.48 -3.29
N LEU A 190 -21.22 3.88 -2.39
CA LEU A 190 -19.89 3.37 -2.73
C LEU A 190 -19.99 2.11 -3.59
N PHE A 191 -18.99 1.96 -4.46
CA PHE A 191 -18.81 0.70 -5.17
C PHE A 191 -18.62 -0.45 -4.18
N ARG A 192 -19.30 -1.58 -4.40
CA ARG A 192 -19.40 -2.70 -3.44
C ARG A 192 -18.06 -3.13 -2.83
N THR A 193 -16.99 -3.19 -3.63
CA THR A 193 -15.65 -3.53 -3.11
C THR A 193 -15.12 -2.47 -2.14
N ILE A 194 -15.25 -1.20 -2.47
CA ILE A 194 -14.77 -0.10 -1.61
C ILE A 194 -15.53 -0.14 -0.27
N LYS A 195 -16.86 -0.28 -0.33
CA LYS A 195 -17.73 -0.50 0.84
C LYS A 195 -17.23 -1.66 1.71
N ASN A 196 -17.06 -2.84 1.13
CA ASN A 196 -16.70 -4.05 1.86
C ASN A 196 -15.32 -4.01 2.53
N TYR A 197 -14.39 -3.20 2.02
CA TYR A 197 -13.02 -3.09 2.54
C TYR A 197 -12.75 -1.76 3.25
N LEU A 198 -13.77 -0.92 3.47
CA LEU A 198 -13.59 0.45 3.98
C LEU A 198 -12.92 0.47 5.35
N GLU A 199 -13.38 -0.37 6.28
CA GLU A 199 -12.79 -0.47 7.61
C GLU A 199 -11.33 -0.96 7.54
N GLU A 200 -11.06 -2.01 6.76
CA GLU A 200 -9.70 -2.53 6.58
C GLU A 200 -8.77 -1.47 5.96
N MET A 201 -9.25 -0.69 4.99
CA MET A 201 -8.50 0.42 4.39
C MET A 201 -8.20 1.51 5.42
N ARG A 202 -9.16 1.87 6.28
CA ARG A 202 -8.95 2.83 7.38
C ARG A 202 -7.84 2.34 8.32
N ARG A 203 -7.91 1.08 8.77
CA ARG A 203 -6.89 0.50 9.68
C ARG A 203 -5.50 0.43 9.05
N VAL A 204 -5.42 0.02 7.79
CA VAL A 204 -4.14 -0.01 7.07
C VAL A 204 -3.59 1.40 6.90
N TYR A 205 -4.44 2.37 6.56
CA TYR A 205 -4.03 3.76 6.43
C TYR A 205 -3.50 4.33 7.76
N ASP A 206 -4.23 4.13 8.86
CA ASP A 206 -3.81 4.55 10.20
C ASP A 206 -2.47 3.90 10.60
N THR A 207 -2.29 2.62 10.27
CA THR A 207 -1.03 1.91 10.52
C THR A 207 0.14 2.53 9.75
N LEU A 208 -0.05 2.84 8.47
CA LEU A 208 0.98 3.51 7.66
C LEU A 208 1.29 4.93 8.17
N LEU A 209 0.29 5.60 8.74
CA LEU A 209 0.43 6.95 9.29
C LEU A 209 1.19 6.95 10.64
N LEU A 210 0.99 5.93 11.47
CA LEU A 210 1.59 5.81 12.81
C LEU A 210 2.99 5.18 12.79
N ASP A 211 3.27 4.28 11.84
CA ASP A 211 4.55 3.55 11.76
C ASP A 211 5.61 4.23 10.88
N VAL A 212 5.75 5.55 10.99
CA VAL A 212 6.71 6.33 10.19
C VAL A 212 8.12 5.75 10.38
N GLN A 213 8.79 5.36 9.28
CA GLN A 213 10.16 4.83 9.37
C GLN A 213 11.22 5.67 8.64
N PHE A 214 10.88 6.50 7.64
CA PHE A 214 11.87 7.37 7.00
C PHE A 214 11.22 8.63 6.42
N LEU A 215 11.96 9.73 6.39
CA LEU A 215 11.44 11.07 6.20
C LEU A 215 11.83 11.60 4.83
N ASP A 216 10.83 11.89 3.98
CA ASP A 216 11.09 12.55 2.71
C ASP A 216 11.14 14.07 2.88
N TYR A 217 12.31 14.58 2.50
CA TYR A 217 12.71 15.97 2.43
C TYR A 217 12.01 16.63 1.23
N SER A 218 10.99 17.46 1.47
CA SER A 218 10.76 18.76 0.77
C SER A 218 9.33 19.31 0.78
N LYS A 219 8.24 18.53 0.99
CA LYS A 219 6.87 19.02 0.64
C LYS A 219 5.66 18.48 1.44
N GLY A 220 5.81 18.08 2.70
CA GLY A 220 4.66 17.73 3.55
C GLY A 220 4.00 16.37 3.22
N SER A 221 4.79 15.37 2.83
CA SER A 221 4.36 13.98 2.66
C SER A 221 5.04 13.07 3.67
N VAL A 222 4.35 11.99 4.10
CA VAL A 222 4.90 10.98 5.00
C VAL A 222 5.36 9.78 4.20
N THR A 223 6.56 9.28 4.48
CA THR A 223 7.08 8.05 3.87
C THR A 223 7.13 6.93 4.92
N CYS A 224 6.63 5.76 4.55
CA CYS A 224 6.57 4.57 5.41
C CYS A 224 7.22 3.39 4.68
N ILE A 225 8.11 2.67 5.37
CA ILE A 225 8.63 1.40 4.89
C ILE A 225 7.87 0.29 5.59
N MET A 226 7.20 -0.55 4.80
CA MET A 226 6.38 -1.63 5.34
C MET A 226 6.45 -2.87 4.45
N SER A 227 6.87 -4.00 5.01
CA SER A 227 6.72 -5.30 4.37
C SER A 227 5.30 -5.84 4.57
N GLY A 228 4.84 -6.70 3.66
CA GLY A 228 3.55 -7.38 3.83
C GLY A 228 3.51 -8.29 5.06
N GLU A 229 4.66 -8.81 5.51
CA GLU A 229 4.78 -9.58 6.76
C GLU A 229 4.57 -8.70 7.99
N GLN A 230 5.21 -7.52 8.03
CA GLN A 230 5.03 -6.56 9.12
C GLN A 230 3.58 -6.08 9.19
N LEU A 231 2.98 -5.75 8.05
CA LEU A 231 1.58 -5.34 8.02
C LEU A 231 0.66 -6.48 8.48
N ALA A 232 0.90 -7.72 8.04
CA ALA A 232 0.10 -8.87 8.48
C ALA A 232 0.16 -9.07 10.00
N LYS A 233 1.35 -8.94 10.60
CA LYS A 233 1.51 -8.99 12.07
C LYS A 233 0.79 -7.84 12.77
N LYS A 234 0.82 -6.63 12.21
CA LYS A 234 0.10 -5.49 12.79
C LYS A 234 -1.41 -5.69 12.72
N MET A 235 -1.91 -6.22 11.60
CA MET A 235 -3.34 -6.51 11.42
C MET A 235 -3.82 -7.67 12.29
N SER A 236 -2.97 -8.65 12.64
CA SER A 236 -3.37 -9.75 13.53
C SER A 236 -3.72 -9.28 14.95
N PHE A 237 -3.15 -8.17 15.42
CA PHE A 237 -3.55 -7.58 16.70
C PHE A 237 -5.00 -7.06 16.68
N TYR A 238 -5.49 -6.61 15.52
CA TYR A 238 -6.85 -6.08 15.39
C TYR A 238 -7.89 -7.17 15.10
N TYR A 239 -7.53 -8.16 14.29
CA TYR A 239 -8.48 -9.15 13.76
C TYR A 239 -8.29 -10.57 14.33
N GLY A 240 -7.27 -10.81 15.16
CA GLY A 240 -6.92 -12.11 15.74
C GLY A 240 -6.08 -12.99 14.82
N GLU A 241 -5.30 -13.91 15.38
CA GLU A 241 -4.36 -14.78 14.64
C GLU A 241 -5.04 -15.72 13.63
N GLU A 242 -6.25 -16.21 13.94
CA GLU A 242 -7.02 -17.09 13.06
C GLU A 242 -7.56 -16.36 11.81
N SER A 243 -7.67 -15.03 11.86
CA SER A 243 -8.07 -14.20 10.71
C SER A 243 -6.92 -13.94 9.72
N VAL A 244 -5.69 -14.35 10.07
CA VAL A 244 -4.46 -14.14 9.30
C VAL A 244 -4.43 -15.11 8.11
N SER A 245 -5.28 -14.88 7.13
CA SER A 245 -5.13 -15.49 5.81
C SER A 245 -4.29 -14.59 4.90
N SER A 246 -2.98 -14.82 5.01
CA SER A 246 -1.91 -14.49 4.06
C SER A 246 -1.45 -13.02 3.98
N VAL A 247 -0.13 -12.85 4.05
CA VAL A 247 0.63 -11.68 3.53
C VAL A 247 0.11 -11.22 2.16
N GLY A 248 -0.41 -12.15 1.36
CA GLY A 248 -1.08 -11.88 0.08
C GLY A 248 -2.31 -10.98 0.18
N LYS A 249 -3.20 -11.19 1.16
CA LYS A 249 -4.41 -10.35 1.38
C LYS A 249 -4.02 -8.89 1.57
N TRP A 250 -3.13 -8.62 2.52
CA TRP A 250 -2.75 -7.26 2.89
C TRP A 250 -1.94 -6.56 1.78
N ASN A 251 -1.04 -7.29 1.11
CA ASN A 251 -0.34 -6.76 -0.07
C ASN A 251 -1.30 -6.41 -1.21
N LYS A 252 -2.36 -7.21 -1.40
CA LYS A 252 -3.40 -6.94 -2.39
C LYS A 252 -4.23 -5.72 -2.01
N LEU A 253 -4.61 -5.58 -0.74
CA LEU A 253 -5.32 -4.40 -0.25
C LEU A 253 -4.49 -3.13 -0.42
N LEU A 254 -3.21 -3.15 -0.04
CA LEU A 254 -2.28 -2.03 -0.29
C LEU A 254 -2.19 -1.68 -1.78
N SER A 255 -2.15 -2.68 -2.66
CA SER A 255 -2.16 -2.45 -4.11
C SER A 255 -3.47 -1.82 -4.55
N PHE A 256 -4.60 -2.26 -3.99
CA PHE A 256 -5.90 -1.69 -4.31
C PHE A 256 -6.04 -0.25 -3.82
N MET A 257 -5.62 0.04 -2.59
CA MET A 257 -5.51 1.41 -2.04
C MET A 257 -4.61 2.30 -2.90
N THR A 258 -3.56 1.74 -3.51
CA THR A 258 -2.71 2.48 -4.46
C THR A 258 -3.45 2.79 -5.75
N PHE A 259 -4.18 1.81 -6.28
CA PHE A 259 -4.97 1.96 -7.50
C PHE A 259 -6.10 3.00 -7.36
N ILE A 260 -6.79 3.01 -6.23
CA ILE A 260 -7.85 4.01 -5.96
C ILE A 260 -7.31 5.35 -5.44
N GLY A 261 -6.00 5.53 -5.38
CA GLY A 261 -5.36 6.81 -5.05
C GLY A 261 -5.28 7.18 -3.57
N LEU A 262 -5.56 6.26 -2.63
CA LEU A 262 -5.44 6.54 -1.20
C LEU A 262 -3.98 6.61 -0.72
N ILE A 263 -3.09 5.82 -1.34
CA ILE A 263 -1.67 5.77 -1.00
C ILE A 263 -0.83 5.73 -2.27
N LYS A 264 0.44 6.16 -2.24
CA LYS A 264 1.39 5.95 -3.34
C LYS A 264 2.40 4.87 -2.95
N LYS A 265 2.56 3.83 -3.76
CA LYS A 265 3.75 2.96 -3.69
C LYS A 265 4.85 3.57 -4.53
N LEU A 266 6.05 3.69 -3.97
CA LEU A 266 7.20 4.25 -4.67
C LEU A 266 7.92 3.15 -5.45
N ASP A 267 8.23 3.45 -6.71
CA ASP A 267 9.15 2.67 -7.53
C ASP A 267 10.60 2.92 -7.10
N ASP A 268 11.55 2.09 -7.54
CA ASP A 268 12.98 2.24 -7.23
C ASP A 268 13.48 3.65 -7.60
N ASP A 269 13.05 4.20 -8.74
CA ASP A 269 13.43 5.52 -9.23
C ASP A 269 12.84 6.68 -8.39
N ASP A 270 11.77 6.42 -7.64
CA ASP A 270 11.10 7.38 -6.76
C ASP A 270 11.65 7.30 -5.31
N ILE A 271 12.53 6.34 -5.02
CA ILE A 271 13.11 6.12 -3.69
C ILE A 271 14.52 6.72 -3.65
N PRO A 272 14.87 7.54 -2.64
CA PRO A 272 16.23 7.99 -2.42
C PRO A 272 17.23 6.82 -2.47
N MET A 273 18.32 6.98 -3.24
CA MET A 273 19.31 5.92 -3.55
C MET A 273 19.81 5.20 -2.30
N ASP A 274 19.97 5.99 -1.26
CA ASP A 274 20.56 5.68 0.02
C ASP A 274 19.60 4.80 0.86
N MET A 275 18.30 5.12 0.83
CA MET A 275 17.23 4.26 1.33
C MET A 275 17.11 2.97 0.52
N LEU A 276 17.25 3.05 -0.80
CA LEU A 276 17.16 1.89 -1.69
C LEU A 276 18.31 0.91 -1.42
N GLU A 277 19.54 1.40 -1.21
CA GLU A 277 20.69 0.60 -0.79
C GLU A 277 20.45 -0.10 0.54
N TYR A 278 19.92 0.63 1.54
CA TYR A 278 19.53 0.05 2.83
C TYR A 278 18.51 -1.08 2.70
N LEU A 279 17.45 -0.86 1.92
CA LEU A 279 16.42 -1.88 1.67
C LEU A 279 16.98 -3.11 0.95
N ASN A 280 17.88 -2.90 -0.01
CA ASN A 280 18.56 -3.97 -0.71
C ASN A 280 19.52 -4.75 0.19
N LYS A 281 20.20 -4.09 1.12
CA LYS A 281 21.02 -4.72 2.16
C LYS A 281 20.16 -5.57 3.10
N GLN A 282 19.06 -5.04 3.62
CA GLN A 282 18.12 -5.83 4.44
C GLN A 282 17.62 -7.08 3.73
N LYS A 283 17.27 -6.96 2.45
CA LYS A 283 16.86 -8.09 1.61
C LYS A 283 17.96 -9.16 1.52
N LYS A 284 19.22 -8.75 1.30
CA LYS A 284 20.38 -9.65 1.25
C LYS A 284 20.60 -10.33 2.60
N ASP A 285 20.56 -9.58 3.69
CA ASP A 285 20.78 -10.10 5.05
C ASP A 285 19.71 -11.12 5.44
N LYS A 286 18.44 -10.85 5.12
CA LYS A 286 17.34 -11.81 5.31
C LYS A 286 17.57 -13.09 4.52
N ALA A 287 18.00 -12.97 3.26
CA ALA A 287 18.31 -14.12 2.41
C ALA A 287 19.45 -14.99 2.96
N LEU A 288 20.47 -14.38 3.55
CA LEU A 288 21.59 -15.08 4.18
C LEU A 288 21.17 -15.82 5.46
N ARG A 289 20.27 -15.23 6.27
CA ARG A 289 19.82 -15.83 7.54
C ARG A 289 18.88 -17.02 7.34
N GLU A 290 18.02 -16.98 6.33
CA GLU A 290 16.86 -17.88 6.27
C GLU A 290 17.01 -19.15 5.42
N LYS A 291 17.98 -19.25 4.48
CA LYS A 291 18.46 -20.50 3.81
C LYS A 291 19.25 -20.18 2.52
N GLY A 292 20.53 -20.57 2.46
CA GLY A 292 21.22 -21.06 1.25
C GLY A 292 21.03 -20.37 -0.12
N GLY A 293 20.76 -19.06 -0.18
CA GLY A 293 20.91 -18.23 -1.38
C GLY A 293 19.91 -18.40 -2.52
N ASN A 294 18.84 -19.22 -2.40
CA ASN A 294 18.01 -19.60 -3.55
C ASN A 294 16.53 -19.14 -3.52
N SER A 295 16.10 -18.35 -2.53
CA SER A 295 14.78 -17.71 -2.51
C SER A 295 14.86 -16.24 -2.93
N SER A 296 14.06 -15.84 -3.92
CA SER A 296 13.94 -14.44 -4.33
C SER A 296 13.15 -13.66 -3.28
N TYR A 297 13.81 -13.23 -2.19
CA TYR A 297 13.18 -12.38 -1.21
C TYR A 297 12.76 -11.05 -1.87
N LYS A 298 11.50 -10.65 -1.66
CA LYS A 298 11.04 -9.31 -2.01
C LYS A 298 11.54 -8.33 -0.95
N ARG A 299 11.97 -7.14 -1.37
CA ARG A 299 12.31 -6.05 -0.43
C ARG A 299 11.01 -5.51 0.18
N SER A 300 11.11 -4.83 1.31
CA SER A 300 9.98 -4.05 1.84
C SER A 300 9.55 -3.00 0.81
N ASN A 301 8.26 -2.70 0.75
CA ASN A 301 7.75 -1.61 -0.08
C ASN A 301 7.92 -0.29 0.65
N VAL A 302 8.05 0.78 -0.14
CA VAL A 302 8.04 2.16 0.36
C VAL A 302 6.72 2.79 -0.08
N TYR A 303 6.00 3.36 0.89
CA TYR A 303 4.72 4.02 0.69
C TYR A 303 4.86 5.49 1.00
N ARG A 304 4.18 6.33 0.23
CA ARG A 304 4.04 7.75 0.50
C ARG A 304 2.58 8.11 0.71
N LEU A 305 2.32 8.79 1.83
CA LEU A 305 1.05 9.42 2.15
C LEU A 305 1.21 10.93 1.90
N ASN A 306 0.61 11.41 0.83
CA ASN A 306 0.68 12.83 0.49
C ASN A 306 -0.35 13.59 1.32
N ALA A 307 -0.04 14.82 1.74
CA ALA A 307 -1.06 15.77 2.16
C ALA A 307 -2.12 15.88 1.05
N PHE A 308 -3.39 15.70 1.41
CA PHE A 308 -4.51 15.81 0.50
C PHE A 308 -5.66 16.59 1.14
N ASN A 309 -6.61 16.98 0.30
CA ASN A 309 -7.92 17.45 0.72
C ASN A 309 -8.93 16.32 0.52
N ALA A 310 -9.69 15.99 1.55
CA ALA A 310 -10.63 14.86 1.54
C ALA A 310 -11.66 14.98 0.40
N THR A 311 -12.20 16.18 0.16
CA THR A 311 -13.18 16.43 -0.91
C THR A 311 -12.61 16.09 -2.28
N SER A 312 -11.36 16.44 -2.54
CA SER A 312 -10.70 16.15 -3.84
C SER A 312 -10.52 14.64 -4.06
N VAL A 313 -10.14 13.90 -3.01
CA VAL A 313 -10.01 12.44 -3.07
C VAL A 313 -11.36 11.78 -3.30
N ILE A 314 -12.41 12.23 -2.60
CA ILE A 314 -13.77 11.70 -2.76
C ILE A 314 -14.26 11.97 -4.19
N GLN A 315 -14.05 13.17 -4.70
CA GLN A 315 -14.47 13.53 -6.07
C GLN A 315 -13.82 12.61 -7.10
N GLU A 316 -12.50 12.43 -7.05
CA GLU A 316 -11.77 11.50 -7.93
C GLU A 316 -12.33 10.07 -7.83
N LEU A 317 -12.62 9.64 -6.61
CA LEU A 317 -13.10 8.29 -6.33
C LEU A 317 -14.52 8.07 -6.91
N THR A 318 -15.41 9.06 -6.79
CA THR A 318 -16.80 8.99 -7.27
C THR A 318 -16.97 9.28 -8.77
N GLU A 319 -16.20 10.20 -9.33
CA GLU A 319 -16.38 10.67 -10.71
C GLU A 319 -15.55 9.85 -11.71
N ASN A 320 -14.41 9.29 -11.27
CA ASN A 320 -13.48 8.60 -12.16
C ASN A 320 -13.28 7.11 -11.80
N ILE A 321 -12.92 6.81 -10.54
CA ILE A 321 -12.54 5.46 -10.13
C ILE A 321 -13.75 4.52 -10.11
N MET A 322 -14.81 4.87 -9.37
CA MET A 322 -16.00 4.01 -9.23
C MET A 322 -16.68 3.71 -10.59
N PRO A 323 -16.91 4.70 -11.48
CA PRO A 323 -17.45 4.41 -12.81
C PRO A 323 -16.55 3.50 -13.65
N SER A 324 -15.22 3.61 -13.49
CA SER A 324 -14.28 2.72 -14.16
C SER A 324 -14.36 1.28 -13.63
N LEU A 325 -14.50 1.10 -12.31
CA LEU A 325 -14.69 -0.22 -11.70
C LEU A 325 -15.99 -0.89 -12.19
N GLU A 326 -17.07 -0.11 -12.29
CA GLU A 326 -18.36 -0.59 -12.83
C GLU A 326 -18.25 -0.97 -14.31
N LYS A 327 -17.69 -0.08 -15.13
CA LYS A 327 -17.47 -0.30 -16.56
C LYS A 327 -16.74 -1.61 -16.84
N TYR A 328 -15.67 -1.89 -16.09
CA TYR A 328 -14.85 -3.09 -16.29
C TYR A 328 -15.36 -4.33 -15.53
N HIS A 329 -16.55 -4.27 -14.92
CA HIS A 329 -17.13 -5.36 -14.12
C HIS A 329 -16.15 -5.90 -13.08
N PHE A 330 -15.51 -4.98 -12.36
CA PHE A 330 -14.42 -5.29 -11.45
C PHE A 330 -14.83 -6.27 -10.36
N ILE A 331 -13.97 -7.26 -10.13
CA ILE A 331 -14.06 -8.21 -9.03
C ILE A 331 -12.73 -8.19 -8.29
N TYR A 332 -12.78 -7.83 -7.00
CA TYR A 332 -11.59 -7.74 -6.16
C TYR A 332 -10.73 -9.00 -6.18
N GLN A 333 -11.33 -10.19 -6.20
CA GLN A 333 -10.61 -11.46 -6.27
C GLN A 333 -9.66 -11.56 -7.49
N HIS A 334 -9.96 -10.88 -8.59
CA HIS A 334 -9.16 -10.92 -9.83
C HIS A 334 -8.23 -9.71 -10.00
N PHE A 335 -8.26 -8.76 -9.05
CA PHE A 335 -7.36 -7.62 -9.05
C PHE A 335 -5.89 -8.06 -9.03
N SER A 336 -5.15 -7.66 -10.06
CA SER A 336 -3.78 -8.08 -10.33
C SER A 336 -3.10 -7.10 -11.30
N TYR A 337 -1.78 -7.22 -11.45
CA TYR A 337 -1.00 -6.44 -12.42
C TYR A 337 -1.54 -6.59 -13.84
N ALA A 338 -1.80 -7.83 -14.29
CA ALA A 338 -2.33 -8.10 -15.62
C ALA A 338 -3.69 -7.43 -15.83
N TRP A 339 -4.58 -7.50 -14.84
CA TRP A 339 -5.89 -6.84 -14.93
C TRP A 339 -5.77 -5.32 -15.08
N VAL A 340 -4.92 -4.67 -14.27
CA VAL A 340 -4.71 -3.21 -14.37
C VAL A 340 -4.11 -2.85 -15.72
N LYS A 341 -3.08 -3.56 -16.17
CA LYS A 341 -2.43 -3.36 -17.47
C LYS A 341 -3.43 -3.46 -18.62
N MET A 342 -4.27 -4.50 -18.57
CA MET A 342 -5.25 -4.78 -19.60
C MET A 342 -6.35 -3.72 -19.62
N CYS A 343 -6.93 -3.36 -18.47
CA CYS A 343 -8.06 -2.43 -18.43
C CYS A 343 -7.65 -0.95 -18.58
N PHE A 344 -6.45 -0.60 -18.12
CA PHE A 344 -5.94 0.78 -18.11
C PHE A 344 -4.70 0.87 -18.99
N SER A 345 -3.50 0.79 -18.41
CA SER A 345 -2.22 0.89 -19.13
C SER A 345 -1.11 0.16 -18.37
N GLU A 346 0.00 -0.11 -19.08
CA GLU A 346 1.24 -0.59 -18.48
C GLU A 346 1.78 0.36 -17.40
N GLU A 347 1.66 1.67 -17.63
CA GLU A 347 2.10 2.72 -16.71
C GLU A 347 1.33 2.67 -15.39
N GLU A 348 0.00 2.55 -15.45
CA GLU A 348 -0.83 2.45 -14.25
C GLU A 348 -0.55 1.13 -13.51
N ALA A 349 -0.31 0.04 -14.25
CA ALA A 349 0.03 -1.24 -13.63
C ALA A 349 1.38 -1.20 -12.89
N LYS A 350 2.39 -0.51 -13.45
CA LYS A 350 3.70 -0.32 -12.80
C LYS A 350 3.58 0.56 -11.56
N LYS A 351 2.81 1.64 -11.63
CA LYS A 351 2.50 2.50 -10.46
C LYS A 351 1.87 1.72 -9.31
N VAL A 352 0.95 0.80 -9.60
CA VAL A 352 0.26 0.00 -8.57
C VAL A 352 1.12 -1.15 -8.04
N PHE A 353 1.98 -1.73 -8.87
CA PHE A 353 2.81 -2.90 -8.55
C PHE A 353 4.29 -2.72 -8.94
N PRO A 354 5.02 -1.76 -8.34
CA PRO A 354 6.38 -1.39 -8.78
C PRO A 354 7.39 -2.55 -8.68
N GLN A 355 7.27 -3.40 -7.66
CA GLN A 355 8.20 -4.52 -7.43
C GLN A 355 7.80 -5.84 -8.09
N ASN A 356 6.71 -5.91 -8.85
CA ASN A 356 6.34 -7.16 -9.51
C ASN A 356 7.13 -7.31 -10.81
N SER A 357 7.83 -8.44 -10.95
CA SER A 357 8.33 -8.86 -12.25
C SER A 357 7.15 -8.98 -13.21
N ARG A 358 7.31 -8.44 -14.43
CA ARG A 358 6.30 -8.33 -15.50
C ARG A 358 5.53 -9.64 -15.65
N SER A 359 4.42 -9.79 -14.93
CA SER A 359 3.60 -11.01 -15.00
C SER A 359 2.69 -10.85 -16.19
N GLU A 360 3.15 -11.32 -17.34
CA GLU A 360 2.30 -11.47 -18.51
C GLU A 360 1.26 -12.55 -18.26
N LEU A 361 0.15 -12.48 -18.99
CA LEU A 361 -0.80 -13.59 -19.04
C LEU A 361 -0.05 -14.85 -19.50
N SER A 362 -0.43 -16.01 -18.97
CA SER A 362 0.07 -17.26 -19.52
C SER A 362 -0.34 -17.38 -20.99
N LYS A 363 0.48 -18.07 -21.79
CA LYS A 363 0.16 -18.33 -23.21
C LYS A 363 -1.21 -18.96 -23.38
N GLU A 364 -1.60 -19.86 -22.47
CA GLU A 364 -2.93 -20.47 -22.43
C GLU A 364 -4.03 -19.43 -22.21
N LYS A 365 -3.89 -18.54 -21.22
CA LYS A 365 -4.87 -17.48 -20.98
C LYS A 365 -5.00 -16.54 -22.17
N GLN A 366 -3.88 -16.14 -22.77
CA GLN A 366 -3.91 -15.29 -23.96
C GLN A 366 -4.65 -15.97 -25.12
N LEU A 367 -4.36 -17.24 -25.39
CA LEU A 367 -5.05 -18.04 -26.41
C LEU A 367 -6.57 -18.09 -26.17
N ILE A 368 -7.01 -18.31 -24.92
CA ILE A 368 -8.43 -18.33 -24.56
C ILE A 368 -9.09 -16.97 -24.85
N LEU A 369 -8.43 -15.86 -24.49
CA LEU A 369 -8.96 -14.52 -24.69
C LEU A 369 -9.04 -14.14 -26.17
N ASP A 370 -8.06 -14.54 -26.97
CA ASP A 370 -8.03 -14.30 -28.40
C ASP A 370 -9.16 -15.07 -29.11
N GLU A 371 -9.34 -16.35 -28.78
CA GLU A 371 -10.44 -17.16 -29.33
C GLU A 371 -11.82 -16.58 -28.93
N ALA A 372 -11.98 -16.22 -27.65
CA ALA A 372 -13.22 -15.59 -27.19
C ALA A 372 -13.49 -14.26 -27.90
N HIS A 373 -12.45 -13.49 -28.18
CA HIS A 373 -12.56 -12.24 -28.93
C HIS A 373 -13.06 -12.49 -30.35
N GLU A 374 -12.52 -13.49 -31.06
CA GLU A 374 -13.00 -13.87 -32.39
C GLU A 374 -14.45 -14.33 -32.39
N VAL A 375 -14.84 -15.14 -31.40
CA VAL A 375 -16.25 -15.56 -31.21
C VAL A 375 -17.15 -14.33 -31.05
N LEU A 376 -16.78 -13.39 -30.18
CA LEU A 376 -17.56 -12.18 -29.94
C LEU A 376 -17.59 -11.23 -31.15
N GLN A 377 -16.50 -11.12 -31.91
CA GLN A 377 -16.47 -10.36 -33.17
C GLN A 377 -17.41 -10.94 -34.22
N GLY A 378 -17.54 -12.28 -34.27
CA GLY A 378 -18.39 -12.98 -35.22
C GLY A 378 -19.90 -12.84 -34.98
N LEU A 379 -20.32 -12.34 -33.81
CA LEU A 379 -21.73 -12.26 -33.40
C LEU A 379 -22.61 -11.50 -34.42
N SER A 380 -22.17 -10.31 -34.85
CA SER A 380 -22.94 -9.45 -35.77
C SER A 380 -23.13 -10.09 -37.15
N TRP A 381 -22.08 -10.72 -37.68
CA TRP A 381 -22.10 -11.43 -38.97
C TRP A 381 -23.05 -12.62 -38.96
N GLN A 382 -23.18 -13.27 -37.81
CA GLN A 382 -24.06 -14.42 -37.59
C GLN A 382 -25.51 -14.01 -37.34
N GLY A 383 -25.81 -12.72 -37.17
CA GLY A 383 -27.15 -12.26 -36.78
C GLY A 383 -27.49 -12.58 -35.32
N THR A 384 -26.47 -12.78 -34.48
CA THR A 384 -26.61 -12.96 -33.03
C THR A 384 -26.23 -11.66 -32.34
N TYR A 385 -27.16 -11.07 -31.59
CA TYR A 385 -26.95 -9.75 -30.96
C TYR A 385 -26.52 -9.84 -29.50
N ILE A 386 -26.66 -11.02 -28.88
CA ILE A 386 -26.39 -11.27 -27.48
C ILE A 386 -25.82 -12.69 -27.31
N MET A 387 -24.84 -12.83 -26.42
CA MET A 387 -24.24 -14.10 -26.05
C MET A 387 -24.05 -14.15 -24.55
N THR A 388 -24.49 -15.23 -23.91
CA THR A 388 -24.25 -15.42 -22.48
C THR A 388 -22.81 -15.83 -22.19
N GLU A 389 -22.30 -15.56 -20.98
CA GLU A 389 -20.96 -16.04 -20.59
C GLU A 389 -20.84 -17.57 -20.69
N LYS A 390 -21.93 -18.30 -20.42
CA LYS A 390 -21.99 -19.76 -20.53
C LYS A 390 -21.87 -20.22 -21.98
N GLU A 391 -22.62 -19.59 -22.91
CA GLU A 391 -22.50 -19.89 -24.33
C GLU A 391 -21.10 -19.56 -24.86
N LEU A 392 -20.52 -18.43 -24.46
CA LEU A 392 -19.17 -18.06 -24.85
C LEU A 392 -18.15 -19.10 -24.36
N THR A 393 -18.25 -19.49 -23.10
CA THR A 393 -17.40 -20.53 -22.50
C THR A 393 -17.52 -21.84 -23.27
N ASN A 394 -18.74 -22.32 -23.52
CA ASN A 394 -18.97 -23.56 -24.28
C ASN A 394 -18.39 -23.48 -25.70
N THR A 395 -18.62 -22.36 -26.40
CA THR A 395 -18.12 -22.16 -27.77
C THR A 395 -16.59 -22.17 -27.82
N VAL A 396 -15.95 -21.49 -26.87
CA VAL A 396 -14.48 -21.46 -26.78
C VAL A 396 -13.94 -22.85 -26.42
N CYS A 397 -14.57 -23.58 -25.50
CA CYS A 397 -14.20 -24.96 -25.18
C CYS A 397 -14.32 -25.91 -26.38
N GLU A 398 -15.35 -25.76 -27.22
CA GLU A 398 -15.53 -26.56 -28.43
C GLU A 398 -14.42 -26.32 -29.47
N ARG A 399 -13.94 -25.08 -29.57
CA ARG A 399 -12.84 -24.69 -30.46
C ARG A 399 -11.47 -25.05 -29.90
N LEU A 400 -11.26 -24.87 -28.60
CA LEU A 400 -10.03 -25.18 -27.87
C LEU A 400 -10.15 -26.51 -27.12
N ARG A 401 -10.31 -27.61 -27.85
CA ARG A 401 -10.55 -28.96 -27.28
C ARG A 401 -9.47 -29.45 -26.30
N ASN A 402 -8.29 -28.85 -26.31
CA ASN A 402 -7.16 -29.20 -25.44
C ASN A 402 -7.11 -28.41 -24.12
N VAL A 403 -8.02 -27.44 -23.94
CA VAL A 403 -8.08 -26.58 -22.75
C VAL A 403 -9.23 -27.02 -21.85
N GLY A 404 -8.98 -27.14 -20.54
CA GLY A 404 -10.00 -27.52 -19.58
C GLY A 404 -11.10 -26.45 -19.44
N ASN A 405 -12.35 -26.88 -19.29
CA ASN A 405 -13.51 -25.97 -19.17
C ASN A 405 -13.34 -24.95 -18.03
N ASN A 406 -12.83 -25.39 -16.87
CA ASN A 406 -12.55 -24.50 -15.73
C ASN A 406 -11.50 -23.44 -16.06
N SER A 407 -10.49 -23.77 -16.87
CA SER A 407 -9.48 -22.79 -17.32
C SER A 407 -10.13 -21.71 -18.18
N VAL A 408 -11.00 -22.11 -19.12
CA VAL A 408 -11.73 -21.18 -19.98
C VAL A 408 -12.64 -20.28 -19.14
N GLU A 409 -13.48 -20.86 -18.30
CA GLU A 409 -14.40 -20.11 -17.45
C GLU A 409 -13.68 -19.09 -16.56
N ASN A 410 -12.60 -19.50 -15.90
CA ASN A 410 -11.81 -18.60 -15.05
C ASN A 410 -11.14 -17.49 -15.87
N ALA A 411 -10.53 -17.82 -17.01
CA ALA A 411 -9.89 -16.83 -17.87
C ALA A 411 -10.88 -15.77 -18.36
N LEU A 412 -12.09 -16.16 -18.76
CA LEU A 412 -13.12 -15.21 -19.21
C LEU A 412 -13.64 -14.33 -18.06
N LYS A 413 -13.94 -14.92 -16.90
CA LYS A 413 -14.44 -14.16 -15.74
C LYS A 413 -13.40 -13.20 -15.16
N GLU A 414 -12.15 -13.63 -15.07
CA GLU A 414 -11.04 -12.82 -14.58
C GLU A 414 -10.75 -11.60 -15.45
N ASN A 415 -11.03 -11.70 -16.76
CA ASN A 415 -10.59 -10.74 -17.76
C ASN A 415 -11.74 -10.06 -18.50
N ARG A 416 -12.94 -9.93 -17.90
CA ARG A 416 -14.08 -9.21 -18.50
C ARG A 416 -13.70 -7.82 -19.04
N GLY A 417 -12.85 -7.10 -18.30
CA GLY A 417 -12.38 -5.78 -18.70
C GLY A 417 -11.58 -5.76 -20.01
N TYR A 418 -10.97 -6.88 -20.42
CA TYR A 418 -10.36 -7.04 -21.74
C TYR A 418 -11.36 -6.79 -22.85
N PHE A 419 -12.49 -7.50 -22.83
CA PHE A 419 -13.51 -7.39 -23.87
C PHE A 419 -14.16 -6.00 -23.87
N VAL A 420 -14.39 -5.43 -22.68
CA VAL A 420 -14.93 -4.06 -22.57
C VAL A 420 -13.98 -3.04 -23.20
N LYS A 421 -12.68 -3.13 -22.94
CA LYS A 421 -11.69 -2.25 -23.58
C LYS A 421 -11.63 -2.41 -25.10
N GLN A 422 -11.88 -3.62 -25.59
CA GLN A 422 -11.98 -3.92 -27.02
C GLN A 422 -13.29 -3.44 -27.66
N GLY A 423 -14.18 -2.80 -26.89
CA GLY A 423 -15.43 -2.20 -27.36
C GLY A 423 -16.64 -3.12 -27.32
N PHE A 424 -16.57 -4.26 -26.65
CA PHE A 424 -17.74 -5.10 -26.38
C PHE A 424 -18.50 -4.57 -25.16
N THR A 425 -19.83 -4.70 -25.17
CA THR A 425 -20.64 -4.32 -24.01
C THR A 425 -20.99 -5.57 -23.23
N LEU A 426 -20.69 -5.56 -21.92
CA LEU A 426 -21.12 -6.59 -20.98
C LEU A 426 -22.20 -5.99 -20.07
N GLU A 427 -23.39 -6.58 -20.05
CA GLU A 427 -24.50 -6.09 -19.24
C GLU A 427 -25.13 -7.21 -18.42
N ARG A 428 -25.78 -6.85 -17.31
CA ARG A 428 -26.64 -7.77 -16.58
C ARG A 428 -27.99 -7.81 -17.29
N ALA A 429 -28.40 -8.99 -17.75
CA ALA A 429 -29.66 -9.20 -18.45
C ALA A 429 -30.86 -8.88 -17.54
N SER A 430 -31.34 -7.63 -17.62
CA SER A 430 -32.55 -7.16 -16.96
C SER A 430 -33.80 -7.75 -17.63
N LYS A 431 -34.98 -7.49 -17.06
CA LYS A 431 -36.25 -7.89 -17.71
C LYS A 431 -36.37 -7.30 -19.11
N ASP A 432 -35.93 -6.05 -19.30
CA ASP A 432 -36.02 -5.35 -20.57
C ASP A 432 -35.02 -5.89 -21.59
N ILE A 433 -33.78 -6.17 -21.18
CA ILE A 433 -32.78 -6.81 -22.04
C ILE A 433 -33.28 -8.18 -22.51
N LYS A 434 -33.83 -8.97 -21.59
CA LYS A 434 -34.39 -10.29 -21.91
C LYS A 434 -35.55 -10.17 -22.89
N ARG A 435 -36.43 -9.18 -22.73
CA ARG A 435 -37.54 -8.92 -23.65
C ARG A 435 -37.04 -8.48 -25.02
N LEU A 436 -36.14 -7.50 -25.06
CA LEU A 436 -35.56 -6.93 -26.28
C LEU A 436 -34.83 -8.00 -27.10
N TYR A 437 -34.10 -8.91 -26.47
CA TYR A 437 -33.34 -9.96 -27.18
C TYR A 437 -34.02 -11.34 -27.17
N ASN A 438 -35.29 -11.41 -26.79
CA ASN A 438 -36.09 -12.64 -26.78
C ASN A 438 -35.43 -13.80 -26.00
N VAL A 439 -35.01 -13.54 -24.76
CA VAL A 439 -34.36 -14.50 -23.86
C VAL A 439 -35.34 -14.95 -22.77
N LYS A 440 -35.47 -16.27 -22.58
CA LYS A 440 -36.32 -16.89 -21.56
C LYS A 440 -35.46 -17.41 -20.41
N ALA A 441 -35.43 -16.66 -19.31
CA ALA A 441 -34.65 -17.03 -18.13
C ALA A 441 -35.25 -16.42 -16.87
N SER A 442 -35.36 -17.23 -15.81
CA SER A 442 -35.92 -16.83 -14.51
C SER A 442 -34.97 -15.90 -13.74
N SER A 443 -33.67 -16.14 -13.80
CA SER A 443 -32.62 -15.44 -13.04
C SER A 443 -31.87 -14.40 -13.88
N SER A 444 -31.25 -13.40 -13.23
CA SER A 444 -30.37 -12.43 -13.92
C SER A 444 -28.97 -13.04 -14.15
N PHE A 445 -28.37 -12.82 -15.31
CA PHE A 445 -27.03 -13.27 -15.67
C PHE A 445 -26.33 -12.21 -16.54
N LEU A 446 -25.03 -12.37 -16.76
CA LEU A 446 -24.26 -11.46 -17.60
C LEU A 446 -24.28 -11.90 -19.07
N VAL A 447 -24.30 -10.91 -19.95
CA VAL A 447 -24.39 -11.09 -21.40
C VAL A 447 -23.46 -10.14 -22.13
N TYR A 448 -22.76 -10.65 -23.13
CA TYR A 448 -22.05 -9.85 -24.10
C TYR A 448 -22.99 -9.46 -25.23
N LEU A 449 -23.00 -8.18 -25.57
CA LEU A 449 -23.72 -7.64 -26.71
C LEU A 449 -22.76 -7.50 -27.90
N ALA A 450 -23.30 -7.70 -29.11
CA ALA A 450 -22.54 -7.42 -30.33
C ALA A 450 -22.08 -5.96 -30.35
N LYS A 451 -20.92 -5.68 -30.96
CA LYS A 451 -20.40 -4.29 -31.07
C LYS A 451 -21.46 -3.38 -31.72
N GLY A 452 -21.76 -2.25 -31.06
CA GLY A 452 -22.79 -1.30 -31.50
C GLY A 452 -24.24 -1.70 -31.16
N ALA A 453 -24.47 -2.88 -30.59
CA ALA A 453 -25.78 -3.31 -30.09
C ALA A 453 -26.01 -2.98 -28.60
N GLY A 454 -25.19 -2.10 -28.03
CA GLY A 454 -25.41 -1.58 -26.68
C GLY A 454 -26.75 -0.86 -26.59
N ILE A 455 -27.39 -0.91 -25.41
CA ILE A 455 -28.62 -0.18 -25.17
C ILE A 455 -28.25 1.30 -24.98
N ASN A 456 -28.38 2.07 -26.06
CA ASN A 456 -28.13 3.51 -26.02
C ASN A 456 -29.23 4.26 -25.25
N GLU A 457 -28.98 5.54 -24.92
CA GLU A 457 -29.93 6.39 -24.19
C GLU A 457 -31.30 6.43 -24.86
N VAL A 458 -31.37 6.44 -26.19
CA VAL A 458 -32.65 6.45 -26.94
C VAL A 458 -33.47 5.18 -26.66
N ILE A 459 -32.85 4.01 -26.66
CA ILE A 459 -33.56 2.75 -26.33
C ILE A 459 -33.97 2.75 -24.85
N LYS A 460 -33.14 3.28 -23.95
CA LYS A 460 -33.51 3.41 -22.52
C LYS A 460 -34.69 4.35 -22.33
N GLU A 461 -34.71 5.51 -22.99
CA GLU A 461 -35.82 6.46 -22.96
C GLU A 461 -37.10 5.82 -23.52
N LEU A 462 -37.01 5.06 -24.61
CA LEU A 462 -38.15 4.31 -25.15
C LEU A 462 -38.68 3.26 -24.14
N ILE A 463 -37.80 2.53 -23.46
CA ILE A 463 -38.19 1.60 -22.38
C ILE A 463 -38.89 2.35 -21.25
N LEU A 464 -38.30 3.46 -20.78
CA LEU A 464 -38.84 4.27 -19.68
C LEU A 464 -40.19 4.93 -20.03
N SER A 465 -40.39 5.26 -21.31
CA SER A 465 -41.66 5.81 -21.82
C SER A 465 -42.79 4.77 -21.95
N GLY A 466 -42.51 3.50 -21.63
CA GLY A 466 -43.50 2.42 -21.67
C GLY A 466 -43.81 1.90 -23.08
N VAL A 467 -43.01 2.26 -24.09
CA VAL A 467 -43.19 1.78 -25.46
C VAL A 467 -42.93 0.29 -25.54
N GLU A 468 -43.84 -0.44 -26.17
CA GLU A 468 -43.70 -1.88 -26.35
C GLU A 468 -42.61 -2.20 -27.38
N LEU A 469 -41.44 -2.62 -26.89
CA LEU A 469 -40.32 -2.99 -27.76
C LEU A 469 -40.60 -4.30 -28.50
N VAL A 470 -40.48 -4.26 -29.83
CA VAL A 470 -40.49 -5.46 -30.68
C VAL A 470 -39.18 -6.23 -30.46
N PRO A 471 -39.21 -7.53 -30.12
CA PRO A 471 -38.01 -8.29 -29.87
C PRO A 471 -37.10 -8.38 -31.10
N LEU A 472 -35.82 -8.11 -30.92
CA LEU A 472 -34.75 -8.42 -31.86
C LEU A 472 -34.55 -9.93 -31.89
N TYR A 473 -34.93 -10.55 -33.01
CA TYR A 473 -34.72 -11.98 -33.20
C TYR A 473 -33.28 -12.29 -33.56
N GLN A 474 -32.71 -13.31 -32.90
CA GLN A 474 -31.44 -13.90 -33.30
C GLN A 474 -31.64 -14.78 -34.54
N PHE A 475 -30.62 -14.86 -35.39
CA PHE A 475 -30.62 -15.72 -36.56
C PHE A 475 -29.43 -16.68 -36.53
N THR A 476 -29.56 -17.85 -37.15
CA THR A 476 -28.48 -18.77 -37.46
C THR A 476 -28.27 -18.84 -38.96
N SER A 477 -27.01 -18.87 -39.40
CA SER A 477 -26.66 -19.15 -40.79
C SER A 477 -26.82 -20.64 -41.05
N VAL A 478 -27.79 -21.02 -41.89
CA VAL A 478 -27.99 -22.40 -42.34
C VAL A 478 -27.66 -22.48 -43.83
N THR A 479 -26.78 -23.40 -44.21
CA THR A 479 -26.53 -23.69 -45.63
C THR A 479 -27.65 -24.58 -46.14
N ARG A 480 -28.36 -24.14 -47.18
CA ARG A 480 -29.35 -24.97 -47.88
C ARG A 480 -28.66 -26.00 -48.77
N ASP A 481 -29.41 -27.02 -49.16
CA ASP A 481 -28.95 -28.08 -50.09
C ASP A 481 -28.52 -27.52 -51.46
N ASP A 482 -28.97 -26.31 -51.82
CA ASP A 482 -28.56 -25.57 -53.03
C ASP A 482 -27.26 -24.74 -52.85
N GLY A 483 -26.57 -24.89 -51.71
CA GLY A 483 -25.36 -24.16 -51.37
C GLY A 483 -25.56 -22.72 -50.89
N ARG A 484 -26.80 -22.20 -50.91
CA ARG A 484 -27.09 -20.82 -50.46
C ARG A 484 -27.20 -20.76 -48.93
N ARG A 485 -26.51 -19.79 -48.31
CA ARG A 485 -26.71 -19.49 -46.88
C ARG A 485 -28.03 -18.74 -46.69
N VAL A 486 -28.90 -19.27 -45.85
CA VAL A 486 -30.15 -18.64 -45.42
C VAL A 486 -30.13 -18.40 -43.92
N ARG A 487 -30.60 -17.22 -43.50
CA ARG A 487 -30.76 -16.89 -42.08
C ARG A 487 -32.05 -17.51 -41.56
N LYS A 488 -31.94 -18.51 -40.67
CA LYS A 488 -33.08 -19.09 -39.94
C LYS A 488 -33.21 -18.39 -38.60
N ARG A 489 -34.43 -18.09 -38.15
CA ARG A 489 -34.65 -17.56 -36.79
C ARG A 489 -34.16 -18.58 -35.76
N LYS A 490 -33.31 -18.14 -34.85
CA LYS A 490 -32.83 -18.94 -33.72
C LYS A 490 -33.93 -18.98 -32.65
N ASP A 491 -34.09 -20.13 -32.01
CA ASP A 491 -35.00 -20.26 -30.88
C ASP A 491 -34.57 -19.33 -29.72
N PRO A 492 -35.52 -18.88 -28.87
CA PRO A 492 -35.19 -18.11 -27.67
C PRO A 492 -34.10 -18.82 -26.88
N ILE A 493 -33.11 -18.07 -26.36
CA ILE A 493 -32.17 -18.64 -25.38
C ILE A 493 -32.99 -19.03 -24.15
N VAL A 494 -33.02 -20.32 -23.82
CA VAL A 494 -33.68 -20.86 -22.62
C VAL A 494 -32.63 -21.21 -21.60
N LEU A 495 -32.62 -20.52 -20.46
CA LEU A 495 -31.81 -20.84 -19.31
C LEU A 495 -32.74 -21.27 -18.17
N ASN A 496 -32.63 -22.53 -17.75
CA ASN A 496 -33.35 -23.07 -16.60
C ASN A 496 -32.72 -22.59 -15.30
#